data_AF-A0A0N9NJD9-F1
#
_entry.id   AF-A0A0N9NJD9-F1
#
_cell.length_a   1.000
_cell.length_b   1.000
_cell.length_c   1.000
_cell.angle_alpha   90.00
_cell.angle_beta   90.00
_cell.angle_gamma   90.00
#
_symmetry.space_group_name_H-M   'P 1'
#
loop_
_entity.id
_entity.type
_entity.pdbx_description
1 polymer ?
#
loop_
_entity_poly.entity_id
_entity_poly.type
_entity_poly.pdbx_seq_one_letter_code
_entity_poly.pdbx_strand_id
1 'polypeptide(L)'
;MINTTFTELLPKIASHFGLDKLSQDEYGLCELILNDRVVIMLRADEILNRLTLLGPILGFSGPEARSAASQLFFCYSINALNKDGPCFAWSEELGLIAFKHLSLDELNVENVSKEIANFYDWLSLVSLPAETQQELPLHTQSTQSVKWG
;
A
#
# COMPACT_ATOMS: atom_id res chain seq x y z
N MET A 1 -2.45 -22.45 -9.67
CA MET A 1 -3.17 -22.10 -10.92
C MET A 1 -2.73 -20.70 -11.28
N ILE A 2 -2.31 -20.48 -12.52
CA ILE A 2 -1.81 -19.19 -13.00
C ILE A 2 -3.00 -18.26 -13.15
N ASN A 3 -2.91 -17.07 -12.55
CA ASN A 3 -4.01 -16.12 -12.40
C ASN A 3 -4.32 -15.45 -13.75
N THR A 4 -5.19 -16.06 -14.56
CA THR A 4 -5.31 -15.72 -16.00
C THR A 4 -5.63 -14.25 -16.23
N THR A 5 -6.58 -13.68 -15.48
CA THR A 5 -7.00 -12.28 -15.64
C THR A 5 -5.91 -11.29 -15.22
N PHE A 6 -5.26 -11.49 -14.06
CA PHE A 6 -4.20 -10.59 -13.61
C PHE A 6 -2.92 -10.72 -14.46
N THR A 7 -2.56 -11.95 -14.83
CA THR A 7 -1.39 -12.23 -15.69
C THR A 7 -1.51 -11.53 -17.04
N GLU A 8 -2.71 -11.47 -17.61
CA GLU A 8 -2.99 -10.75 -18.85
C GLU A 8 -2.94 -9.21 -18.70
N LEU A 9 -3.13 -8.68 -17.49
CA LEU A 9 -3.03 -7.25 -17.20
C LEU A 9 -1.59 -6.79 -16.98
N LEU A 10 -0.71 -7.63 -16.45
CA LEU A 10 0.69 -7.30 -16.16
C LEU A 10 1.45 -6.64 -17.33
N PRO A 11 1.42 -7.14 -18.58
CA PRO A 11 2.14 -6.48 -19.68
C PRO A 11 1.58 -5.09 -20.01
N LYS A 12 0.27 -4.87 -19.80
CA LYS A 12 -0.37 -3.58 -20.02
C LYS A 12 -0.01 -2.59 -18.91
N ILE A 13 0.04 -3.06 -17.67
CA ILE A 13 0.51 -2.28 -16.51
C ILE A 13 1.99 -1.91 -16.70
N ALA A 14 2.83 -2.87 -17.09
CA ALA A 14 4.25 -2.63 -17.38
C ALA A 14 4.43 -1.51 -18.41
N SER A 15 3.70 -1.60 -19.52
CA SER A 15 3.70 -0.58 -20.57
C SER A 15 3.25 0.80 -20.07
N HIS A 16 2.24 0.84 -19.18
CA HIS A 16 1.73 2.08 -18.60
C HIS A 16 2.78 2.79 -17.73
N PHE A 17 3.61 2.03 -17.02
CA PHE A 17 4.71 2.56 -16.19
C PHE A 17 6.05 2.69 -16.95
N GLY A 18 6.09 2.38 -18.25
CA GLY A 18 7.33 2.41 -19.04
C GLY A 18 8.34 1.33 -18.64
N LEU A 19 7.86 0.20 -18.09
CA LEU A 19 8.66 -0.95 -17.70
C LEU A 19 8.71 -1.98 -18.84
N ASP A 20 9.85 -2.64 -19.01
CA ASP A 20 10.03 -3.66 -20.05
C ASP A 20 9.07 -4.85 -19.88
N LYS A 21 8.94 -5.33 -18.63
CA LYS A 21 8.08 -6.47 -18.30
C LYS A 21 7.75 -6.52 -16.82
N LEU A 22 6.55 -7.00 -16.52
CA LEU A 22 6.17 -7.49 -15.20
C LEU A 22 5.81 -8.97 -15.29
N SER A 23 6.21 -9.74 -14.31
CA SER A 23 5.88 -11.16 -14.20
C SER A 23 5.71 -11.56 -12.74
N GLN A 24 4.90 -12.60 -12.53
CA GLN A 24 4.79 -13.24 -11.23
C GLN A 24 5.92 -14.27 -11.05
N ASP A 25 6.36 -14.43 -9.81
CA ASP A 25 7.23 -15.51 -9.38
C ASP A 25 6.46 -16.85 -9.20
N GLU A 26 7.14 -17.86 -8.65
CA GLU A 26 6.57 -19.17 -8.37
C GLU A 26 5.45 -19.18 -7.32
N TYR A 27 5.33 -18.11 -6.53
CA TYR A 27 4.31 -17.92 -5.50
C TYR A 27 3.16 -17.00 -5.95
N GLY A 28 3.20 -16.52 -7.20
CA GLY A 28 2.20 -15.60 -7.73
C GLY A 28 2.40 -14.14 -7.29
N LEU A 29 3.58 -13.80 -6.78
CA LEU A 29 3.97 -12.45 -6.39
C LEU A 29 4.62 -11.73 -7.57
N CYS A 30 4.21 -10.49 -7.83
CA CYS A 30 4.86 -9.62 -8.79
C CYS A 30 5.44 -8.41 -8.07
N GLU A 31 6.76 -8.25 -8.12
CA GLU A 31 7.46 -7.12 -7.51
C GLU A 31 7.62 -5.97 -8.50
N LEU A 32 7.27 -4.76 -8.05
CA LEU A 32 7.52 -3.49 -8.72
C LEU A 32 8.46 -2.67 -7.86
N ILE A 33 9.61 -2.30 -8.42
CA ILE A 33 10.55 -1.38 -7.80
C ILE A 33 10.38 -0.03 -8.49
N LEU A 34 9.91 0.97 -7.76
CA LEU A 34 9.63 2.31 -8.26
C LEU A 34 10.67 3.31 -7.70
N ASN A 35 11.26 4.11 -8.60
CA ASN A 35 12.29 5.11 -8.29
C ASN A 35 13.46 4.56 -7.45
N ASP A 36 13.86 3.31 -7.71
CA ASP A 36 14.96 2.58 -7.04
C ASP A 36 14.86 2.52 -5.50
N ARG A 37 13.68 2.74 -4.93
CA ARG A 37 13.50 2.90 -3.48
C ARG A 37 12.25 2.23 -2.93
N VAL A 38 11.12 2.40 -3.61
CA VAL A 38 9.84 1.90 -3.09
C VAL A 38 9.53 0.58 -3.75
N VAL A 39 9.35 -0.45 -2.93
CA VAL A 39 8.95 -1.78 -3.38
C VAL A 39 7.46 -1.93 -3.16
N ILE A 40 6.73 -2.21 -4.24
CA ILE A 40 5.32 -2.61 -4.20
C ILE A 40 5.24 -4.03 -4.73
N MET A 41 4.73 -4.93 -3.90
CA MET A 41 4.42 -6.30 -4.28
C MET A 41 2.94 -6.41 -4.62
N LEU A 42 2.63 -7.09 -5.71
CA LEU A 42 1.29 -7.39 -6.18
C LEU A 42 1.03 -8.88 -6.05
N ARG A 43 -0.03 -9.25 -5.31
CA ARG A 43 -0.42 -10.64 -5.10
C ARG A 43 -1.90 -10.82 -5.39
N ALA A 44 -2.22 -11.59 -6.41
CA ALA A 44 -3.59 -11.89 -6.78
C ALA A 44 -4.05 -13.22 -6.16
N ASP A 45 -5.24 -13.22 -5.56
CA ASP A 45 -5.87 -14.35 -4.86
C ASP A 45 -7.31 -14.51 -5.37
N GLU A 46 -7.53 -15.53 -6.21
CA GLU A 46 -8.84 -15.79 -6.84
C GLU A 46 -9.85 -16.38 -5.85
N ILE A 47 -9.39 -17.11 -4.84
CA ILE A 47 -10.28 -17.72 -3.83
C ILE A 47 -10.96 -16.61 -3.03
N LEU A 48 -10.22 -15.56 -2.73
CA LEU A 48 -10.71 -14.38 -2.02
C LEU A 48 -11.14 -13.24 -2.96
N ASN A 49 -11.13 -13.47 -4.27
CA ASN A 49 -11.49 -12.50 -5.31
C ASN A 49 -10.79 -11.13 -5.16
N ARG A 50 -9.48 -11.13 -4.89
CA ARG A 50 -8.75 -9.87 -4.66
C ARG A 50 -7.34 -9.83 -5.23
N LEU A 51 -6.93 -8.65 -5.68
CA LEU A 51 -5.53 -8.26 -5.85
C LEU A 51 -5.09 -7.49 -4.60
N THR A 52 -3.97 -7.89 -4.02
CA THR A 52 -3.39 -7.21 -2.87
C THR A 52 -2.13 -6.46 -3.29
N LEU A 53 -2.10 -5.16 -3.01
CA LEU A 53 -0.92 -4.31 -3.08
C LEU A 53 -0.28 -4.35 -1.70
N LEU A 54 1.02 -4.63 -1.63
CA LEU A 54 1.79 -4.79 -0.42
C LEU A 54 3.03 -3.89 -0.51
N GLY A 55 3.34 -3.16 0.56
CA GLY A 55 4.49 -2.27 0.60
C GLY A 55 5.13 -2.29 1.99
N PRO A 56 6.40 -2.72 2.12
CA PRO A 56 7.11 -2.63 3.39
C PRO A 56 7.31 -1.16 3.76
N ILE A 57 7.09 -0.83 5.04
CA ILE A 57 7.35 0.50 5.58
C ILE A 57 8.82 0.57 5.96
N LEU A 58 9.57 1.46 5.31
CA LEU A 58 11.00 1.58 5.55
C LEU A 58 11.27 2.02 7.00
N GLY A 59 12.30 1.45 7.61
CA GLY A 59 12.68 1.75 9.00
C GLY A 59 11.88 0.99 10.07
N PHE A 60 10.96 0.11 9.68
CA PHE A 60 10.16 -0.70 10.62
C PHE A 60 10.38 -2.21 10.44
N SER A 61 11.64 -2.63 10.36
CA SER A 61 12.04 -4.04 10.34
C SER A 61 12.62 -4.48 11.68
N GLY A 62 12.62 -5.80 11.93
CA GLY A 62 13.16 -6.39 13.15
C GLY A 62 12.24 -6.27 14.38
N PRO A 63 12.43 -7.12 15.40
CA PRO A 63 11.58 -7.17 16.59
C PRO A 63 11.58 -5.86 17.40
N GLU A 64 12.67 -5.09 17.36
CA GLU A 64 12.82 -3.80 18.05
C GLU A 64 11.89 -2.72 17.51
N ALA A 65 11.53 -2.78 16.23
CA ALA A 65 10.65 -1.81 15.60
C ALA A 65 9.17 -2.05 15.94
N ARG A 66 8.81 -3.19 16.53
CA ARG A 66 7.42 -3.60 16.77
C ARG A 66 6.64 -2.61 17.65
N SER A 67 7.32 -1.98 18.62
CA SER A 67 6.67 -0.96 19.47
C SER A 67 6.43 0.36 18.73
N ALA A 68 7.34 0.80 17.87
CA ALA A 68 7.13 1.99 17.05
C ALA A 68 6.07 1.71 15.95
N ALA A 69 6.11 0.51 15.38
CA ALA A 69 5.13 0.05 14.38
C ALA A 69 3.71 0.00 14.93
N SER A 70 3.52 -0.40 16.19
CA SER A 70 2.19 -0.41 16.81
C SER A 70 1.62 1.00 17.00
N GLN A 71 2.46 2.00 17.29
CA GLN A 71 2.02 3.39 17.33
C GLN A 71 1.54 3.85 15.95
N LEU A 72 2.31 3.55 14.90
CA LEU A 72 1.93 3.86 13.53
C LEU A 72 0.61 3.18 13.14
N PHE A 73 0.44 1.90 13.51
CA PHE A 73 -0.79 1.15 13.31
C PHE A 73 -1.99 1.88 13.91
N PHE A 74 -1.90 2.33 15.16
CA PHE A 74 -3.00 3.06 15.80
C PHE A 74 -3.26 4.42 15.14
N CYS A 75 -2.21 5.16 14.78
CA CYS A 75 -2.34 6.47 14.13
C CYS A 75 -3.08 6.40 12.79
N TYR A 76 -2.85 5.34 12.01
CA TYR A 76 -3.42 5.21 10.67
C TYR A 76 -4.63 4.27 10.58
N SER A 77 -4.95 3.52 11.65
CA SER A 77 -6.13 2.63 11.68
C SER A 77 -7.44 3.33 11.29
N ILE A 78 -7.59 4.60 11.69
CA ILE A 78 -8.77 5.40 11.36
C ILE A 78 -8.80 5.84 9.89
N ASN A 79 -7.64 6.04 9.25
CA ASN A 79 -7.55 6.36 7.82
C ASN A 79 -7.93 5.14 6.97
N ALA A 80 -7.53 3.95 7.38
CA ALA A 80 -7.98 2.71 6.75
C ALA A 80 -9.51 2.56 6.83
N LEU A 81 -10.10 2.88 7.99
CA LEU A 81 -11.56 2.79 8.17
C LEU A 81 -12.35 3.86 7.40
N ASN A 82 -11.89 5.12 7.44
CA ASN A 82 -12.72 6.26 7.02
C ASN A 82 -12.31 6.90 5.69
N LYS A 83 -11.11 6.61 5.18
CA LYS A 83 -10.53 7.29 4.00
C LYS A 83 -10.05 6.32 2.93
N ASP A 84 -10.41 5.04 3.02
CA ASP A 84 -9.96 3.99 2.10
C ASP A 84 -8.43 3.94 1.95
N GLY A 85 -7.73 4.28 3.05
CA GLY A 85 -6.27 4.21 3.13
C GLY A 85 -5.77 2.77 3.31
N PRO A 86 -4.46 2.53 3.14
CA PRO A 86 -3.90 1.21 3.38
C PRO A 86 -4.08 0.72 4.82
N CYS A 87 -4.34 -0.57 4.95
CA CYS A 87 -4.26 -1.30 6.21
C CYS A 87 -2.81 -1.66 6.53
N PHE A 88 -2.56 -2.13 7.75
CA PHE A 88 -1.23 -2.60 8.16
C PHE A 88 -1.24 -4.03 8.67
N ALA A 89 -0.12 -4.71 8.49
CA ALA A 89 0.18 -6.00 9.08
C ALA A 89 1.63 -6.02 9.58
N TRP A 90 1.94 -6.92 10.51
CA TRP A 90 3.31 -7.24 10.88
C TRP A 90 3.72 -8.54 10.21
N SER A 91 4.83 -8.52 9.47
CA SER A 91 5.54 -9.70 8.98
C SER A 91 6.80 -9.89 9.80
N GLU A 92 7.08 -11.11 10.23
CA GLU A 92 8.35 -11.40 10.91
C GLU A 92 9.56 -11.31 9.98
N GLU A 93 9.35 -11.40 8.66
CA GLU A 93 10.40 -11.26 7.64
C GLU A 93 10.58 -9.82 7.18
N LEU A 94 9.47 -9.13 6.90
CA LEU A 94 9.50 -7.78 6.28
C LEU A 94 9.27 -6.65 7.28
N GLY A 95 8.89 -6.96 8.52
CA GLY A 95 8.49 -5.97 9.51
C GLY A 95 7.09 -5.41 9.24
N LEU A 96 6.90 -4.11 9.47
CA LEU A 96 5.62 -3.45 9.22
C LEU A 96 5.38 -3.34 7.70
N ILE A 97 4.25 -3.87 7.24
CA ILE A 97 3.79 -3.82 5.86
C ILE A 97 2.47 -3.07 5.80
N ALA A 98 2.34 -2.15 4.86
CA ALA A 98 1.05 -1.61 4.44
C ALA A 98 0.46 -2.49 3.34
N PHE A 99 -0.87 -2.57 3.28
CA PHE A 99 -1.55 -3.29 2.21
C PHE A 99 -2.90 -2.69 1.84
N LYS A 100 -3.28 -2.85 0.58
CA LYS A 100 -4.61 -2.52 0.05
C LYS A 100 -5.15 -3.67 -0.79
N HIS A 101 -6.45 -3.93 -0.69
CA HIS A 101 -7.13 -4.92 -1.49
C HIS A 101 -7.97 -4.26 -2.58
N LEU A 102 -7.89 -4.78 -3.79
CA LEU A 102 -8.73 -4.43 -4.94
C LEU A 102 -9.52 -5.68 -5.34
N SER A 103 -10.78 -5.52 -5.72
CA SER A 103 -11.58 -6.65 -6.24
C SER A 103 -11.04 -7.11 -7.60
N LEU A 104 -10.91 -8.42 -7.83
CA LEU A 104 -10.48 -8.91 -9.16
C LEU A 104 -11.51 -8.59 -10.26
N ASP A 105 -12.80 -8.50 -9.91
CA ASP A 105 -13.89 -8.22 -10.85
C ASP A 105 -13.85 -6.79 -11.42
N GLU A 106 -13.19 -5.87 -10.71
CA GLU A 106 -13.13 -4.46 -11.08
C GLU A 106 -11.79 -4.08 -11.73
N LEU A 107 -10.90 -5.06 -11.92
CA LEU A 107 -9.57 -4.79 -12.44
C LEU A 107 -9.61 -4.40 -13.91
N ASN A 108 -9.01 -3.25 -14.16
CA ASN A 108 -8.56 -2.83 -15.47
C ASN A 108 -7.24 -2.07 -15.30
N VAL A 109 -6.57 -1.83 -16.42
CA VAL A 109 -5.23 -1.23 -16.41
C VAL A 109 -5.24 0.15 -15.75
N GLU A 110 -6.26 0.96 -16.00
CA GLU A 110 -6.37 2.33 -15.47
C GLU A 110 -6.57 2.32 -13.95
N ASN A 111 -7.51 1.52 -13.46
CA ASN A 111 -7.73 1.29 -12.03
C ASN A 111 -6.45 0.83 -11.34
N VAL A 112 -5.86 -0.26 -11.80
CA VAL A 112 -4.69 -0.85 -11.13
C VAL A 112 -3.51 0.11 -11.13
N SER A 113 -3.25 0.78 -12.25
CA SER A 113 -2.15 1.73 -12.33
C SER A 113 -2.38 2.94 -11.42
N LYS A 114 -3.63 3.44 -11.34
CA LYS A 114 -4.00 4.50 -10.41
C LYS A 114 -3.80 4.09 -8.96
N GLU A 115 -4.25 2.90 -8.57
CA GLU A 115 -4.10 2.42 -7.19
C GLU A 115 -2.65 2.12 -6.83
N ILE A 116 -1.83 1.63 -7.76
CA ILE A 116 -0.38 1.50 -7.57
C ILE A 116 0.25 2.88 -7.34
N ALA A 117 -0.09 3.89 -8.14
CA ALA A 117 0.44 5.25 -7.98
C ALA A 117 0.02 5.88 -6.64
N ASN A 118 -1.27 5.79 -6.28
CA ASN A 118 -1.78 6.25 -4.99
C ASN A 118 -1.07 5.56 -3.81
N PHE A 119 -0.84 4.26 -3.93
CA PHE A 119 -0.17 3.48 -2.91
C PHE A 119 1.32 3.84 -2.81
N TYR A 120 1.99 4.07 -3.94
CA TYR A 120 3.36 4.58 -4.00
C TYR A 120 3.51 5.94 -3.31
N ASP A 121 2.65 6.90 -3.63
CA ASP A 121 2.68 8.23 -3.04
C ASP A 121 2.50 8.16 -1.52
N TRP A 122 1.54 7.34 -1.08
CA TRP A 122 1.27 7.13 0.32
C TRP A 122 2.45 6.46 1.05
N LEU A 123 3.05 5.41 0.48
CA LEU A 123 4.23 4.74 1.04
C LEU A 123 5.42 5.69 1.15
N SER A 124 5.60 6.55 0.14
CA SER A 124 6.67 7.54 0.11
C SER A 124 6.51 8.55 1.24
N LEU A 125 5.28 9.00 1.54
CA LEU A 125 5.00 9.95 2.62
C LEU A 125 5.16 9.33 4.01
N VAL A 126 4.67 8.11 4.21
CA VAL A 126 4.70 7.47 5.54
C VAL A 126 6.11 7.02 5.93
N SER A 127 6.96 6.73 4.94
CA SER A 127 8.34 6.26 5.13
C SER A 127 9.34 7.41 5.31
N LEU A 128 8.89 8.67 5.30
CA LEU A 128 9.74 9.81 5.65
C LEU A 128 10.05 9.82 7.16
N PRO A 129 11.26 10.23 7.56
CA PRO A 129 11.57 10.48 8.97
C PRO A 129 10.56 11.45 9.57
N ALA A 130 10.15 11.21 10.83
CA ALA A 130 9.14 12.01 11.54
C ALA A 130 9.44 13.52 11.54
N GLU A 131 10.71 13.91 11.44
CA GLU A 131 11.19 15.29 11.31
C GLU A 131 10.66 16.02 10.06
N THR A 132 10.31 15.28 8.99
CA THR A 132 9.80 15.83 7.72
C THR A 132 8.27 15.86 7.66
N GLN A 133 7.58 15.12 8.54
CA GLN A 133 6.11 15.03 8.56
C GLN A 133 5.43 16.20 9.29
N GLN A 134 6.21 17.07 9.96
CA GLN A 134 5.71 18.24 10.71
C GLN A 134 5.50 19.51 9.87
N GLU A 135 5.94 19.56 8.60
CA GLU A 135 5.81 20.75 7.75
C GLU A 135 4.59 20.76 6.82
N LEU A 136 3.76 19.71 6.81
CA LEU A 136 2.50 19.72 6.08
C LEU A 136 1.44 20.52 6.86
N PRO A 137 0.90 21.63 6.32
CA PRO A 137 -0.01 22.48 7.08
C PRO A 137 -1.31 21.72 7.42
N LEU A 138 -1.55 21.55 8.73
CA LEU A 138 -2.87 21.24 9.28
C LEU A 138 -3.83 22.38 8.90
N HIS A 139 -4.49 22.29 7.75
CA HIS A 139 -5.60 23.18 7.46
C HIS A 139 -6.81 22.79 8.33
N THR A 140 -6.99 23.60 9.39
CA THR A 140 -8.25 23.97 10.04
C THR A 140 -9.08 22.85 10.66
N GLN A 141 -8.73 22.45 11.88
CA GLN A 141 -9.71 21.93 12.84
C GLN A 141 -10.58 23.09 13.33
N SER A 142 -11.78 23.23 12.76
CA SER A 142 -12.87 23.97 13.40
C SER A 142 -13.48 23.08 14.49
N THR A 143 -12.98 23.18 15.71
CA THR A 143 -13.66 22.65 16.90
C THR A 143 -14.97 23.42 17.12
N GLN A 144 -16.11 22.83 16.75
CA GLN A 144 -17.39 23.19 17.35
C GLN A 144 -17.64 22.28 18.54
N SER A 145 -17.48 22.81 19.74
CA SER A 145 -17.89 22.16 20.98
C SER A 145 -19.41 22.13 21.07
N VAL A 146 -20.01 20.94 21.09
CA VAL A 146 -21.43 20.76 21.42
C VAL A 146 -21.57 20.74 22.95
N LYS A 147 -22.26 21.73 23.51
CA LYS A 147 -22.75 21.71 24.90
C LYS A 147 -24.09 20.99 24.92
N TRP A 148 -24.18 19.88 25.65
CA TRP A 148 -25.46 19.27 26.00
C TRP A 148 -26.06 20.03 27.18
N GLY A 149 -27.27 20.56 26.99
CA GLY A 149 -28.12 21.11 28.05
C GLY A 149 -29.13 20.09 28.53
#